data_AF-A0A6C0L9G8-F1
#
_entry.id   AF-A0A6C0L9G8-F1
#
_cell.length_a   1.000
_cell.length_b   1.000
_cell.length_c   1.000
_cell.angle_alpha   90.00
_cell.angle_beta   90.00
_cell.angle_gamma   90.00
#
_symmetry.space_group_name_H-M   'P 1'
#
loop_
_entity.id
_entity.type
_entity.pdbx_description
1 polymer ?
#
loop_
_entity_poly.entity_id
_entity_poly.type
_entity_poly.pdbx_seq_one_letter_code
_entity_poly.pdbx_strand_id
1 'polypeptide(L)'
;MNIYVKYLVASIVLMFLDVAWISFNMNGYKNAILKVQKSELEPRIEHTIIAYIIILFSVIFLAIPFTIQNIKKSEDTSIENKLLKSFMYGGAVGFSIYGIYNFTSLAIYKDMDSSIGIMDTLWGTTLYTLTTFAFLLLPD
;
A
#
# COMPACT_ATOMS: atom_id res chain seq x y z
N MET A 1 -16.02 6.52 -17.20
CA MET A 1 -16.71 6.17 -15.95
C MET A 1 -16.63 7.33 -14.98
N ASN A 2 -17.67 7.57 -14.18
CA ASN A 2 -17.65 8.65 -13.18
C ASN A 2 -16.40 8.55 -12.28
N ILE A 3 -15.71 9.68 -12.07
CA ILE A 3 -14.45 9.74 -11.31
C ILE A 3 -14.58 9.20 -9.88
N TYR A 4 -15.72 9.43 -9.22
CA TYR A 4 -16.00 8.91 -7.88
C TYR A 4 -16.10 7.38 -7.88
N VAL A 5 -16.62 6.80 -8.97
CA VAL A 5 -16.65 5.34 -9.14
C VAL A 5 -15.24 4.80 -9.36
N LYS A 6 -14.36 5.52 -10.07
CA LYS A 6 -12.94 5.12 -10.23
C LYS A 6 -12.23 5.07 -8.87
N TYR A 7 -12.44 6.08 -8.03
CA TYR A 7 -11.91 6.08 -6.66
C TYR A 7 -12.46 4.93 -5.82
N LEU A 8 -13.77 4.68 -5.87
CA LEU A 8 -14.39 3.57 -5.15
C LEU A 8 -13.80 2.21 -5.55
N VAL A 9 -13.65 1.96 -6.86
CA VAL A 9 -13.04 0.72 -7.36
C VAL A 9 -11.59 0.58 -6.87
N ALA A 10 -10.80 1.65 -6.93
CA ALA A 10 -9.42 1.63 -6.43
C ALA A 10 -9.36 1.33 -4.92
N SER A 11 -10.24 1.93 -4.12
CA SER A 11 -10.34 1.64 -2.68
C SER A 11 -10.70 0.18 -2.40
N ILE A 12 -11.64 -0.40 -3.14
CA ILE A 12 -12.02 -1.82 -3.00
C ILE A 12 -10.84 -2.73 -3.38
N VAL A 13 -10.15 -2.43 -4.49
CA VAL A 13 -8.96 -3.19 -4.92
C VAL A 13 -7.90 -3.17 -3.84
N LEU A 14 -7.60 -2.00 -3.27
CA LEU A 14 -6.63 -1.86 -2.18
C LEU A 14 -7.03 -2.73 -0.98
N MET A 15 -8.25 -2.60 -0.49
CA MET A 15 -8.71 -3.34 0.69
C MET A 15 -8.67 -4.85 0.45
N PHE A 16 -9.11 -5.30 -0.73
CA PHE A 16 -9.10 -6.71 -1.09
C PHE A 16 -7.68 -7.28 -1.13
N LEU A 17 -6.76 -6.59 -1.83
CA LEU A 17 -5.37 -7.02 -1.95
C LEU A 17 -4.69 -7.08 -0.59
N ASP A 18 -4.88 -6.05 0.24
CA ASP A 18 -4.20 -5.95 1.53
C ASP A 18 -4.74 -6.98 2.55
N VAL A 19 -6.05 -7.19 2.60
CA VAL A 19 -6.65 -8.26 3.43
C VAL A 19 -6.14 -9.63 2.99
N ALA A 20 -6.04 -9.88 1.68
CA ALA A 20 -5.50 -11.13 1.16
C ALA A 20 -4.03 -11.33 1.57
N TRP A 21 -3.21 -10.29 1.43
CA TRP A 21 -1.81 -10.32 1.81
C TRP A 21 -1.59 -10.56 3.31
N ILE A 22 -2.32 -9.82 4.17
CA ILE A 22 -2.24 -9.98 5.62
C ILE A 22 -2.69 -11.38 6.03
N SER A 23 -3.75 -11.90 5.42
CA SER A 23 -4.25 -13.25 5.70
C SER A 23 -3.21 -14.32 5.34
N PHE A 24 -2.54 -14.16 4.19
CA PHE A 24 -1.48 -15.06 3.75
C PHE A 24 -0.24 -15.04 4.65
N ASN A 25 0.13 -13.85 5.15
CA ASN A 25 1.35 -13.64 5.94
C ASN A 25 1.12 -13.61 7.47
N MET A 26 -0.11 -13.85 7.93
CA MET A 26 -0.53 -13.70 9.33
C MET A 26 0.36 -14.46 10.32
N ASN A 27 0.80 -15.67 9.97
CA ASN A 27 1.67 -16.46 10.84
C ASN A 27 3.05 -15.81 11.02
N GLY A 28 3.62 -15.25 9.95
CA GLY A 28 4.87 -14.50 10.01
C GLY A 28 4.75 -13.25 10.88
N TYR A 29 3.67 -12.49 10.69
CA TYR A 29 3.39 -11.29 11.49
C TYR A 29 3.17 -11.63 12.97
N LYS A 30 2.38 -12.66 13.29
CA LYS A 30 2.18 -13.12 14.68
C LYS A 30 3.50 -13.50 15.35
N ASN A 31 4.37 -14.23 14.65
CA ASN A 31 5.67 -14.60 15.18
C ASN A 31 6.59 -13.40 15.40
N ALA A 32 6.61 -12.44 14.47
CA ALA A 32 7.38 -11.21 14.62
C ALA A 32 6.89 -10.39 15.82
N ILE A 33 5.57 -10.25 15.97
CA ILE A 33 4.95 -9.53 17.07
C ILE A 33 5.22 -10.22 18.41
N LEU A 34 5.08 -11.55 18.49
CA LEU A 34 5.39 -12.32 19.70
C LEU A 34 6.86 -12.14 20.12
N LYS A 35 7.79 -12.12 19.15
CA LYS A 35 9.22 -11.88 19.43
C LYS A 35 9.46 -10.49 20.01
N VAL A 36 8.78 -9.46 19.51
CA VAL A 36 8.99 -8.06 19.95
C VAL A 36 8.22 -7.75 21.24
N GLN A 37 6.94 -8.09 21.31
CA GLN A 37 6.04 -7.75 22.42
C GLN A 37 6.12 -8.73 23.59
N LYS A 38 6.63 -9.95 23.36
CA LYS A 38 6.61 -11.07 24.33
C LYS A 38 5.19 -11.48 24.78
N SER A 39 4.18 -11.09 24.00
CA SER A 39 2.76 -11.42 24.17
C SER A 39 2.14 -11.76 22.81
N GLU A 40 0.99 -12.42 22.84
CA GLU A 40 0.24 -12.70 21.62
C GLU A 40 -0.29 -11.41 20.98
N LEU A 41 -0.52 -11.46 19.66
CA LEU A 41 -1.14 -10.37 18.92
C LEU A 41 -2.59 -10.18 19.38
N GLU A 42 -2.88 -9.05 20.00
CA GLU A 42 -4.23 -8.58 20.31
C GLU A 42 -4.57 -7.36 19.44
N PRO A 43 -5.34 -7.53 18.34
CA PRO A 43 -5.65 -6.43 17.44
C PRO A 43 -6.55 -5.39 18.11
N ARG A 44 -6.11 -4.13 18.08
CA ARG A 44 -6.92 -2.98 18.48
C ARG A 44 -7.64 -2.40 17.28
N ILE A 45 -8.86 -2.90 17.04
CA ILE A 45 -9.65 -2.63 15.82
C ILE A 45 -9.82 -1.13 15.55
N GLU A 46 -9.96 -0.31 16.59
CA GLU A 46 -10.08 1.14 16.46
C GLU A 46 -8.84 1.79 15.79
N HIS A 47 -7.64 1.30 16.09
CA HIS A 47 -6.40 1.79 15.48
C HIS A 47 -6.24 1.28 14.06
N THR A 48 -6.65 0.04 13.81
CA THR A 48 -6.68 -0.54 12.46
C THR A 48 -7.59 0.26 11.53
N ILE A 49 -8.78 0.65 11.99
CA ILE A 49 -9.71 1.48 11.19
C ILE A 49 -9.07 2.83 10.84
N ILE A 50 -8.44 3.49 11.80
CA ILE A 50 -7.74 4.77 11.57
C ILE A 50 -6.61 4.59 10.54
N ALA A 51 -5.82 3.51 10.64
CA ALA A 51 -4.77 3.21 9.68
C ALA A 51 -5.32 3.05 8.26
N TYR A 52 -6.43 2.32 8.08
CA TYR A 52 -7.06 2.18 6.76
C TYR A 52 -7.64 3.49 6.23
N ILE A 53 -8.21 4.35 7.08
CA ILE A 53 -8.65 5.69 6.66
C ILE A 53 -7.46 6.50 6.13
N ILE A 54 -6.31 6.45 6.81
CA ILE A 54 -5.09 7.16 6.38
C ILE A 54 -4.55 6.58 5.07
N ILE A 55 -4.56 5.25 4.90
CA ILE A 55 -4.13 4.59 3.65
C ILE A 55 -5.05 4.99 2.49
N LEU A 56 -6.36 5.04 2.69
CA LEU A 56 -7.29 5.48 1.66
C LEU A 56 -7.09 6.97 1.34
N PHE A 57 -6.85 7.80 2.36
CA PHE A 57 -6.54 9.21 2.19
C PHE A 57 -5.27 9.42 1.35
N SER A 58 -4.16 8.77 1.70
CA SER A 58 -2.91 8.90 0.95
C SER A 58 -3.04 8.40 -0.49
N VAL A 59 -3.81 7.35 -0.75
CA VAL A 59 -4.02 6.89 -2.13
C VAL A 59 -4.85 7.88 -2.94
N ILE A 60 -5.97 8.35 -2.39
CA ILE A 60 -6.92 9.23 -3.10
C ILE A 60 -6.30 10.62 -3.33
N PHE A 61 -5.63 11.19 -2.33
CA PHE A 61 -5.16 12.57 -2.36
C PHE A 61 -3.68 12.72 -2.75
N LEU A 62 -2.87 11.66 -2.63
CA LEU A 62 -1.45 11.73 -2.97
C LEU A 62 -1.10 10.80 -4.13
N ALA A 63 -1.25 9.48 -3.97
CA ALA A 63 -0.73 8.50 -4.92
C ALA A 63 -1.39 8.62 -6.31
N ILE A 64 -2.72 8.69 -6.38
CA ILE A 64 -3.46 8.82 -7.65
C ILE A 64 -3.16 10.16 -8.33
N PRO A 65 -3.34 11.33 -7.68
CA PRO A 65 -3.01 12.62 -8.30
C PRO A 65 -1.55 12.73 -8.75
N PHE A 66 -0.61 12.28 -7.90
CA PHE A 66 0.81 12.27 -8.23
C PHE A 66 1.14 11.39 -9.43
N THR A 67 0.41 10.28 -9.62
CA THR A 67 0.56 9.44 -10.80
C THR A 67 -0.02 10.10 -12.05
N ILE A 68 -1.27 10.59 -11.99
CA ILE A 68 -1.98 11.16 -13.16
C ILE A 68 -1.28 12.41 -13.69
N GLN A 69 -0.81 13.31 -12.82
CA GLN A 69 -0.14 14.54 -13.26
C GLN A 69 1.16 14.28 -14.04
N ASN A 70 1.74 13.09 -13.88
CA ASN A 70 2.98 12.67 -14.53
C ASN A 70 2.78 11.72 -15.73
N ILE A 71 1.52 11.56 -16.18
CA ILE A 71 1.14 10.83 -17.39
C ILE A 71 0.75 11.84 -18.47
N LYS A 72 1.42 11.81 -19.63
CA LYS A 72 1.09 12.69 -20.75
C LYS A 72 -0.04 12.09 -21.58
N LYS A 73 -1.23 12.70 -21.53
CA LYS A 73 -2.47 12.21 -22.19
C LYS A 73 -2.32 11.86 -23.69
N SER A 74 -1.37 12.46 -24.41
CA SER A 74 -1.23 12.29 -25.87
C SER A 74 -0.28 11.17 -26.31
N GLU A 75 0.54 10.60 -25.41
CA GLU A 75 1.61 9.65 -25.78
C GLU A 75 1.68 8.39 -24.89
N ASP A 76 1.00 8.39 -23.72
CA ASP A 76 1.22 7.41 -22.65
C ASP A 76 0.06 6.40 -22.44
N THR A 77 -0.52 5.83 -23.52
CA THR A 77 -1.69 4.93 -23.40
C THR A 77 -1.36 3.45 -23.19
N SER A 78 -0.12 3.02 -23.41
CA SER A 78 0.24 1.59 -23.28
C SER A 78 0.08 1.09 -21.84
N ILE A 79 -0.33 -0.17 -21.70
CA ILE A 79 -0.48 -0.84 -20.40
C ILE A 79 0.85 -0.82 -19.63
N GLU A 80 1.95 -1.06 -20.33
CA GLU A 80 3.31 -1.06 -19.77
C GLU A 80 3.66 0.30 -19.16
N ASN A 81 3.36 1.38 -19.87
CA ASN A 81 3.68 2.71 -19.36
C ASN A 81 2.77 3.11 -18.20
N LYS A 82 1.48 2.75 -18.24
CA LYS A 82 0.59 2.92 -17.08
C LYS A 82 1.13 2.19 -15.85
N LEU A 83 1.62 0.96 -16.01
CA LEU A 83 2.21 0.18 -14.93
C LEU A 83 3.50 0.83 -14.42
N LEU A 84 4.41 1.21 -15.31
CA LEU A 84 5.67 1.88 -14.97
C LEU A 84 5.42 3.18 -14.19
N LYS A 85 4.50 4.02 -14.66
CA LYS A 85 4.13 5.28 -14.01
C LYS A 85 3.48 5.03 -12.65
N SER A 86 2.62 4.01 -12.56
CA SER A 86 2.01 3.59 -11.29
C SER A 86 3.07 3.14 -10.28
N PHE A 87 4.09 2.41 -10.73
CA PHE A 87 5.22 1.99 -9.90
C PHE A 87 6.07 3.19 -9.45
N MET A 88 6.44 4.06 -10.38
CA MET A 88 7.30 5.21 -10.10
C MET A 88 6.67 6.23 -9.16
N TYR A 89 5.38 6.54 -9.35
CA TYR A 89 4.72 7.62 -8.60
C TYR A 89 3.82 7.08 -7.49
N GLY A 90 2.93 6.15 -7.80
CA GLY A 90 2.08 5.51 -6.80
C GLY A 90 2.89 4.65 -5.85
N GLY A 91 3.70 3.75 -6.40
CA GLY A 91 4.59 2.88 -5.63
C GLY A 91 5.58 3.66 -4.77
N ALA A 92 6.11 4.80 -5.23
CA ALA A 92 6.98 5.65 -4.40
C ALA A 92 6.27 6.22 -3.15
N VAL A 93 4.98 6.56 -3.25
CA VAL A 93 4.19 6.96 -2.07
C VAL A 93 4.04 5.79 -1.10
N GLY A 94 3.71 4.59 -1.60
CA GLY A 94 3.63 3.37 -0.79
C GLY A 94 4.96 3.02 -0.11
N PHE A 95 6.06 3.04 -0.88
CA PHE A 95 7.42 2.83 -0.39
C PHE A 95 7.78 3.82 0.72
N SER A 96 7.44 5.10 0.55
CA SER A 96 7.76 6.13 1.55
C SER A 96 7.02 5.87 2.86
N ILE A 97 5.71 5.61 2.82
CA ILE A 97 4.90 5.41 4.02
C ILE A 97 5.31 4.13 4.74
N TYR A 98 5.30 2.99 4.03
CA TYR A 98 5.59 1.69 4.62
C TYR A 98 7.07 1.58 5.00
N GLY A 99 7.97 2.15 4.19
CA GLY A 99 9.39 2.21 4.49
C GLY A 99 9.65 3.00 5.76
N ILE A 100 9.10 4.21 5.90
CA ILE A 100 9.26 5.01 7.13
C ILE A 100 8.77 4.20 8.34
N TYR A 101 7.58 3.60 8.29
CA TYR A 101 7.03 2.83 9.41
C TYR A 101 7.90 1.59 9.75
N ASN A 102 8.23 0.77 8.75
CA ASN A 102 8.94 -0.48 8.96
C ASN A 102 10.40 -0.26 9.37
N PHE A 103 11.12 0.69 8.75
CA PHE A 103 12.50 0.97 9.14
C PHE A 103 12.58 1.72 10.48
N THR A 104 11.60 2.54 10.84
CA THR A 104 11.50 3.08 12.21
C THR A 104 11.29 1.94 13.21
N SER A 105 10.40 0.99 12.90
CA SER A 105 10.15 -0.18 13.75
C SER A 105 11.40 -1.04 13.91
N LEU A 106 12.15 -1.30 12.83
CA LEU A 106 13.42 -2.03 12.89
C LEU A 106 14.51 -1.28 13.67
N ALA A 107 14.47 0.05 13.68
CA ALA A 107 15.41 0.85 14.46
C ALA A 107 15.13 0.81 15.98
N ILE A 108 13.85 0.71 16.38
CA ILE A 108 13.45 0.74 17.80
C ILE A 108 13.31 -0.65 18.42
N TYR A 109 12.88 -1.66 17.65
CA TYR A 109 12.59 -3.00 18.16
C TYR A 109 13.74 -3.95 17.90
N LYS A 110 14.51 -4.25 18.96
CA LYS A 110 15.69 -5.12 18.93
C LYS A 110 15.45 -6.49 18.29
N ASP A 111 14.31 -7.12 18.57
CA ASP A 111 14.00 -8.49 18.15
C ASP A 111 13.10 -8.54 16.89
N MET A 112 12.92 -7.40 16.21
CA MET A 112 12.12 -7.36 14.98
C MET A 112 12.90 -7.97 13.81
N ASP A 113 12.26 -8.89 13.11
CA ASP A 113 12.86 -9.56 11.95
C ASP A 113 12.95 -8.58 10.77
N SER A 114 14.18 -8.31 10.30
CA SER A 114 14.43 -7.41 9.18
C SER A 114 13.80 -7.90 7.88
N SER A 115 13.65 -9.22 7.70
CA SER A 115 13.00 -9.77 6.53
C SER A 115 11.52 -9.37 6.46
N ILE A 116 10.83 -9.33 7.61
CA ILE A 116 9.42 -8.91 7.70
C ILE A 116 9.29 -7.42 7.37
N GLY A 117 10.14 -6.56 7.94
CA GLY A 117 10.09 -5.12 7.66
C GLY A 117 10.38 -4.78 6.19
N ILE A 118 11.33 -5.49 5.56
CA ILE A 118 11.65 -5.32 4.13
C ILE A 118 10.49 -5.83 3.27
N MET A 119 10.00 -7.04 3.56
CA MET A 119 8.89 -7.65 2.82
C MET A 119 7.65 -6.75 2.86
N ASP A 120 7.32 -6.21 4.03
CA ASP A 120 6.15 -5.35 4.22
C ASP A 120 6.32 -3.98 3.54
N THR A 121 7.54 -3.46 3.47
CA THR A 121 7.86 -2.25 2.67
C THR A 121 7.66 -2.49 1.17
N LEU A 122 8.13 -3.63 0.67
CA LEU A 122 7.93 -4.02 -0.73
C LEU A 122 6.45 -4.27 -1.03
N TRP A 123 5.70 -4.80 -0.07
CA TRP A 123 4.26 -4.95 -0.19
C TRP A 123 3.56 -3.59 -0.27
N GLY A 124 3.86 -2.63 0.61
CA GLY A 124 3.29 -1.28 0.52
C GLY A 124 3.55 -0.60 -0.83
N THR A 125 4.77 -0.77 -1.36
CA THR A 125 5.14 -0.33 -2.72
C THR A 125 4.28 -0.99 -3.79
N THR A 126 4.11 -2.31 -3.70
CA THR A 126 3.31 -3.12 -4.64
C THR A 126 1.83 -2.77 -4.56
N LEU A 127 1.28 -2.65 -3.36
CA LEU A 127 -0.13 -2.34 -3.10
C LEU A 127 -0.50 -0.99 -3.72
N TYR A 128 0.32 0.04 -3.51
CA TYR A 128 0.06 1.36 -4.09
C TYR A 128 0.23 1.35 -5.60
N THR A 129 1.23 0.63 -6.12
CA THR A 129 1.43 0.43 -7.57
C THR A 129 0.21 -0.21 -8.22
N LEU A 130 -0.28 -1.32 -7.68
CA LEU A 130 -1.42 -2.05 -8.24
C LEU A 130 -2.73 -1.24 -8.10
N THR A 131 -2.88 -0.49 -7.01
CA THR A 131 -4.07 0.34 -6.79
C THR A 131 -4.14 1.51 -7.77
N THR A 132 -3.04 2.25 -7.97
CA THR A 132 -3.01 3.34 -8.96
C THR A 132 -3.08 2.81 -10.38
N PHE A 133 -2.45 1.66 -10.65
CA PHE A 133 -2.55 0.99 -11.94
C PHE A 133 -3.99 0.57 -12.27
N ALA A 134 -4.70 -0.05 -11.32
CA ALA A 134 -6.11 -0.40 -11.48
C ALA A 134 -6.96 0.85 -11.79
N PHE A 135 -6.71 1.97 -11.10
CA PHE A 135 -7.40 3.24 -11.37
C PHE A 135 -7.20 3.72 -12.83
N LEU A 136 -5.99 3.59 -13.38
CA LEU A 136 -5.64 4.00 -14.75
C LEU A 136 -6.17 3.06 -15.84
N LEU A 137 -6.48 1.82 -15.50
CA LEU A 137 -7.11 0.86 -16.43
C LEU A 137 -8.60 1.13 -16.62
N LEU A 138 -9.24 1.83 -15.69
CA LEU A 138 -10.66 2.14 -15.76
C LEU A 138 -10.96 3.20 -16.83
N PRO A 139 -12.00 3.00 -17.66
CA PRO A 139 -12.34 3.91 -18.75
C PRO A 139 -12.72 5.30 -18.23
N ASP A 140 -12.36 6.32 -19.01
CA ASP A 140 -12.76 7.71 -18.77
C ASP A 140 -14.27 7.94 -18.91
#